data_AF-A0A5C5WNU3-F1
#
_entry.id   AF-A0A5C5WNU3-F1
#
_cell.length_a   1.000
_cell.length_b   1.000
_cell.length_c   1.000
_cell.angle_alpha   90.00
_cell.angle_beta   90.00
_cell.angle_gamma   90.00
#
_symmetry.space_group_name_H-M   'P 1'
#
loop_
_entity.id
_entity.type
_entity.pdbx_description
1 polymer ?
#
loop_
_entity_poly.entity_id
_entity_poly.type
_entity_poly.pdbx_seq_one_letter_code
_entity_poly.pdbx_strand_id
1 'polypeptide(L)'
;MSHAVGVGYDWIYHELDEPTREHIRQALVELGLKPGIERHKSGYHHFTYAYNWNQVCNGGLLIGALAVAESEPETSQFLVGKALEHLPTALGSYAPDGVWAEGIGYWNYATRYTALSSSALETALGSDFGLSEMPGLAQTGYVPIFSAGPTGLYFSYADAGDFKKRRSASCMFWLARTYGNSHFSDSEHTLIDADDVDPFHIVWYVPPSGQEPATWDRDRLLRGEVDTALLRSSWNDPNALFVGIKAGDNQAHHGHLDLGNFELDALGVRWARDLGADNYNLPGYWEYREGGRRWNYYRLNSLSHNVPILGGENQNANAVAQLTRFESRDDLPFAQVDLTEAYAGYADKVLRGVAMVENRRAVLIQDEFDIKTSCEILWGMTTDAKIALESPDVARLSLEGKELIARVVSPANAKFTIESAEQSPPQKRNRGVRRLVVRLPEAEGKVTVGILLSPEWQDGVTVSDTALESLRAW
;
A
#
# COMPACT_ATOMS: atom_id res chain seq x y z
N MET A 1 6.94 18.58 -15.06
CA MET A 1 6.69 19.52 -16.18
C MET A 1 7.42 19.12 -17.45
N SER A 2 8.73 18.82 -17.43
CA SER A 2 9.49 18.41 -18.62
C SER A 2 8.84 17.27 -19.41
N HIS A 3 8.29 16.24 -18.73
CA HIS A 3 7.46 15.20 -19.35
C HIS A 3 6.33 15.78 -20.23
N ALA A 4 5.45 16.59 -19.64
CA ALA A 4 4.26 17.09 -20.32
C ALA A 4 4.61 18.00 -21.51
N VAL A 5 5.62 18.87 -21.33
CA VAL A 5 6.10 19.75 -22.39
C VAL A 5 6.78 18.94 -23.50
N GLY A 6 7.58 17.93 -23.14
CA GLY A 6 8.25 17.05 -24.11
C GLY A 6 7.25 16.29 -24.98
N VAL A 7 6.27 15.62 -24.37
CA VAL A 7 5.21 14.90 -25.11
C VAL A 7 4.41 15.86 -25.99
N GLY A 8 4.00 17.02 -25.46
CA GLY A 8 3.26 18.01 -26.23
C GLY A 8 4.08 18.56 -27.40
N TYR A 9 5.35 18.90 -27.18
CA TYR A 9 6.23 19.41 -28.23
C TYR A 9 6.43 18.40 -29.36
N ASP A 10 6.65 17.13 -29.02
CA ASP A 10 6.88 16.05 -29.97
C ASP A 10 5.62 15.69 -30.78
N TRP A 11 4.49 15.45 -30.10
CA TRP A 11 3.27 14.93 -30.75
C TRP A 11 2.61 15.90 -31.72
N ILE A 12 2.72 17.21 -31.48
CA ILE A 12 2.17 18.23 -32.38
C ILE A 12 3.25 19.02 -33.10
N TYR A 13 4.50 18.54 -33.13
CA TYR A 13 5.65 19.26 -33.68
C TYR A 13 5.37 19.83 -35.08
N HIS A 14 4.75 19.05 -35.96
CA HIS A 14 4.46 19.44 -37.34
C HIS A 14 3.32 20.44 -37.49
N GLU A 15 2.47 20.60 -36.47
CA GLU A 15 1.37 21.57 -36.43
C GLU A 15 1.84 22.93 -35.87
N LEU A 16 3.02 22.98 -35.26
CA LEU A 16 3.59 24.18 -34.65
C LEU A 16 4.42 24.98 -35.66
N ASP A 17 4.16 26.29 -35.74
CA ASP A 17 5.03 27.19 -36.49
C ASP A 17 6.45 27.25 -35.89
N GLU A 18 7.42 27.65 -36.69
CA GLU A 18 8.83 27.69 -36.28
C GLU A 18 9.08 28.57 -35.03
N PRO A 19 8.51 29.80 -34.92
CA PRO A 19 8.66 30.60 -33.71
C PRO A 19 8.12 29.92 -32.45
N THR A 20 6.97 29.24 -32.54
CA THR A 20 6.39 28.52 -31.41
C THR A 20 7.23 27.32 -31.03
N ARG A 21 7.74 26.56 -32.02
CA ARG A 21 8.66 25.45 -31.78
C ARG A 21 9.90 25.91 -31.05
N GLU A 22 10.50 27.01 -31.50
CA GLU A 22 11.70 27.55 -30.88
C GLU A 22 11.43 28.03 -29.44
N HIS A 23 10.30 28.70 -29.20
CA HIS A 23 9.92 29.15 -27.87
C HIS A 23 9.74 27.99 -26.88
N ILE A 24 9.02 26.94 -27.28
CA ILE A 24 8.78 25.76 -26.42
C ILE A 24 10.09 25.03 -26.14
N ARG A 25 10.92 24.83 -27.18
CA ARG A 25 12.23 24.18 -27.08
C ARG A 25 13.14 24.92 -26.12
N GLN A 26 13.31 26.23 -26.31
CA GLN A 26 14.10 27.08 -25.40
C GLN A 26 13.58 27.02 -23.96
N ALA A 27 12.26 27.10 -23.76
CA ALA A 27 11.67 27.02 -22.43
C ALA A 27 11.92 25.64 -21.77
N LEU A 28 11.76 24.55 -22.51
CA LEU A 28 12.03 23.20 -22.02
C LEU A 28 13.50 23.04 -21.60
N VAL A 29 14.43 23.55 -22.42
CA VAL A 29 15.86 23.49 -22.14
C VAL A 29 16.23 24.33 -20.91
N GLU A 30 15.87 25.62 -20.90
CA GLU A 30 16.29 26.56 -19.85
C GLU A 30 15.60 26.32 -18.51
N LEU A 31 14.31 25.96 -18.53
CA LEU A 31 13.50 25.85 -17.30
C LEU A 31 13.35 24.40 -16.81
N GLY A 32 13.59 23.41 -17.67
CA GLY A 32 13.46 21.99 -17.36
C GLY A 32 14.81 21.28 -17.34
N LEU A 33 15.44 21.16 -18.51
CA LEU A 33 16.59 20.26 -18.72
C LEU A 33 17.86 20.78 -18.03
N LYS A 34 18.23 22.05 -18.22
CA LYS A 34 19.41 22.64 -17.56
C LYS A 34 19.33 22.59 -16.03
N PRO A 35 18.21 22.97 -15.39
CA PRO A 35 18.03 22.77 -13.94
C PRO A 35 18.15 21.30 -13.53
N GLY A 36 17.63 20.38 -14.34
CA GLY A 36 17.80 18.93 -14.13
C GLY A 36 19.27 18.50 -14.14
N ILE A 37 20.05 18.99 -15.10
CA ILE A 37 21.50 18.73 -15.19
C ILE A 37 22.22 19.20 -13.92
N GLU A 38 21.94 20.43 -13.47
CA GLU A 38 22.58 20.96 -12.25
C GLU A 38 22.21 20.14 -11.02
N ARG A 39 20.98 19.61 -10.94
CA ARG A 39 20.57 18.70 -9.86
C ARG A 39 21.27 17.34 -9.90
N HIS A 40 21.50 16.78 -11.09
CA HIS A 40 22.35 15.59 -11.23
C HIS A 40 23.78 15.87 -10.76
N LYS A 41 24.37 17.00 -11.18
CA LYS A 41 25.74 17.39 -10.78
C LYS A 41 25.89 17.60 -9.28
N SER A 42 24.85 18.09 -8.60
CA SER A 42 24.88 18.26 -7.15
C SER A 42 24.70 16.95 -6.36
N GLY A 43 24.43 15.83 -7.03
CA GLY A 43 24.12 14.55 -6.36
C GLY A 43 22.79 14.57 -5.62
N TYR A 44 21.77 15.24 -6.19
CA TYR A 44 20.47 15.37 -5.53
C TYR A 44 19.78 14.01 -5.37
N HIS A 45 19.51 13.62 -4.12
CA HIS A 45 19.10 12.26 -3.75
C HIS A 45 17.79 11.77 -4.37
N HIS A 46 16.85 12.66 -4.71
CA HIS A 46 15.60 12.27 -5.39
C HIS A 46 15.83 11.61 -6.75
N PHE A 47 17.00 11.82 -7.37
CA PHE A 47 17.34 11.19 -8.65
C PHE A 47 17.98 9.82 -8.48
N THR A 48 18.36 9.42 -7.25
CA THR A 48 19.15 8.21 -7.00
C THR A 48 18.50 7.24 -6.01
N TYR A 49 17.48 7.66 -5.26
CA TYR A 49 16.76 6.81 -4.31
C TYR A 49 15.84 5.78 -4.99
N ALA A 50 15.48 4.75 -4.23
CA ALA A 50 14.71 3.59 -4.66
C ALA A 50 13.18 3.81 -4.55
N TYR A 51 12.70 5.02 -4.81
CA TYR A 51 11.31 5.45 -4.60
C TYR A 51 10.77 6.27 -5.78
N ASN A 52 9.48 6.65 -5.77
CA ASN A 52 8.79 7.16 -6.97
C ASN A 52 9.43 8.41 -7.59
N TRP A 53 10.04 9.25 -6.76
CA TRP A 53 10.70 10.48 -7.22
C TRP A 53 11.78 10.21 -8.27
N ASN A 54 12.47 9.08 -8.20
CA ASN A 54 13.46 8.70 -9.19
C ASN A 54 12.79 8.47 -10.55
N GLN A 55 11.75 7.61 -10.62
CA GLN A 55 11.01 7.36 -11.87
C GLN A 55 10.39 8.64 -12.43
N VAL A 56 9.81 9.47 -11.56
CA VAL A 56 9.10 10.69 -11.95
C VAL A 56 10.07 11.75 -12.47
N CYS A 57 11.16 12.01 -11.76
CA CYS A 57 12.14 13.03 -12.12
C CYS A 57 13.00 12.59 -13.29
N ASN A 58 13.63 11.40 -13.21
CA ASN A 58 14.48 10.90 -14.28
C ASN A 58 13.66 10.62 -15.54
N GLY A 59 12.49 9.96 -15.41
CA GLY A 59 11.60 9.71 -16.54
C GLY A 59 11.09 11.00 -17.18
N GLY A 60 10.75 12.00 -16.38
CA GLY A 60 10.31 13.29 -16.90
C GLY A 60 11.41 14.09 -17.62
N LEU A 61 12.64 14.07 -17.11
CA LEU A 61 13.80 14.68 -17.76
C LEU A 61 14.20 13.92 -19.02
N LEU A 62 14.16 12.59 -18.97
CA LEU A 62 14.42 11.70 -20.10
C LEU A 62 13.50 12.00 -21.29
N ILE A 63 12.18 12.05 -21.05
CA ILE A 63 11.21 12.32 -22.12
C ILE A 63 11.42 13.72 -22.71
N GLY A 64 11.65 14.73 -21.87
CA GLY A 64 11.96 16.08 -22.34
C GLY A 64 13.26 16.16 -23.13
N ALA A 65 14.29 15.42 -22.73
CA ALA A 65 15.57 15.33 -23.42
C ALA A 65 15.43 14.65 -24.80
N LEU A 66 14.68 13.56 -24.88
CA LEU A 66 14.43 12.87 -26.15
C LEU A 66 13.71 13.79 -27.16
N ALA A 67 12.72 14.56 -26.70
CA ALA A 67 11.94 15.47 -27.55
C ALA A 67 12.77 16.60 -28.22
N VAL A 68 13.97 16.89 -27.72
CA VAL A 68 14.85 17.95 -28.28
C VAL A 68 16.21 17.41 -28.75
N ALA A 69 16.39 16.08 -28.80
CA ALA A 69 17.70 15.44 -28.98
C ALA A 69 18.42 15.83 -30.28
N GLU A 70 17.70 16.08 -31.37
CA GLU A 70 18.30 16.51 -32.63
C GLU A 70 18.89 17.93 -32.56
N SER A 71 18.25 18.80 -31.77
CA SER A 71 18.63 20.21 -31.61
C SER A 71 19.57 20.46 -30.44
N GLU A 72 19.55 19.60 -29.42
CA GLU A 72 20.27 19.75 -28.15
C GLU A 72 21.01 18.45 -27.77
N PRO A 73 21.87 17.90 -28.66
CA PRO A 73 22.39 16.54 -28.53
C PRO A 73 23.21 16.31 -27.26
N GLU A 74 24.03 17.28 -26.82
CA GLU A 74 24.86 17.14 -25.62
C GLU A 74 24.01 17.12 -24.33
N THR A 75 23.04 18.03 -24.24
CA THR A 75 22.07 18.10 -23.14
C THR A 75 21.29 16.78 -23.05
N SER A 76 20.80 16.29 -24.19
CA SER A 76 20.00 15.07 -24.24
C SER A 76 20.84 13.83 -23.92
N GLN A 77 22.05 13.73 -24.46
CA GLN A 77 22.96 12.62 -24.14
C GLN A 77 23.26 12.54 -22.64
N PHE A 78 23.51 13.66 -21.97
CA PHE A 78 23.75 13.69 -20.53
C PHE A 78 22.55 13.17 -19.75
N LEU A 79 21.35 13.69 -20.03
CA LEU A 79 20.14 13.35 -19.26
C LEU A 79 19.65 11.93 -19.54
N VAL A 80 19.69 11.47 -20.79
CA VAL A 80 19.39 10.08 -21.13
C VAL A 80 20.36 9.14 -20.41
N GLY A 81 21.67 9.42 -20.46
CA GLY A 81 22.68 8.63 -19.77
C GLY A 81 22.43 8.57 -18.25
N LYS A 82 22.07 9.69 -17.63
CA LYS A 82 21.74 9.74 -16.20
C LYS A 82 20.46 9.02 -15.83
N ALA A 83 19.43 9.07 -16.69
CA ALA A 83 18.21 8.31 -16.48
C ALA A 83 18.49 6.80 -16.54
N LEU A 84 19.24 6.33 -17.54
CA LEU A 84 19.64 4.92 -17.66
C LEU A 84 20.53 4.45 -16.50
N GLU A 85 21.36 5.34 -15.94
CA GLU A 85 22.18 5.06 -14.76
C GLU A 85 21.33 4.87 -13.48
N HIS A 86 20.26 5.67 -13.32
CA HIS A 86 19.58 5.78 -12.03
C HIS A 86 18.19 5.16 -11.93
N LEU A 87 17.45 5.06 -13.04
CA LEU A 87 16.14 4.40 -13.07
C LEU A 87 16.21 2.96 -12.52
N PRO A 88 17.23 2.14 -12.83
CA PRO A 88 17.32 0.77 -12.29
C PRO A 88 17.24 0.69 -10.76
N THR A 89 17.71 1.70 -10.03
CA THR A 89 17.63 1.72 -8.56
C THR A 89 16.19 1.70 -8.06
N ALA A 90 15.31 2.49 -8.66
CA ALA A 90 13.89 2.53 -8.26
C ALA A 90 13.08 1.38 -8.88
N LEU A 91 13.45 0.93 -10.08
CA LEU A 91 12.81 -0.24 -10.70
C LEU A 91 13.13 -1.53 -9.93
N GLY A 92 14.28 -1.60 -9.25
CA GLY A 92 14.62 -2.71 -8.36
C GLY A 92 13.64 -2.89 -7.20
N SER A 93 12.94 -1.82 -6.77
CA SER A 93 12.00 -1.84 -5.65
C SER A 93 10.74 -2.64 -5.92
N TYR A 94 10.44 -2.98 -7.18
CA TYR A 94 9.33 -3.87 -7.50
C TYR A 94 9.63 -5.33 -7.18
N ALA A 95 10.89 -5.72 -6.97
CA ALA A 95 11.23 -7.10 -6.73
C ALA A 95 10.75 -7.60 -5.35
N PRO A 96 10.37 -8.89 -5.24
CA PRO A 96 10.18 -9.86 -6.32
C PRO A 96 8.77 -9.86 -6.93
N ASP A 97 7.72 -9.48 -6.18
CA ASP A 97 6.33 -9.73 -6.57
C ASP A 97 5.59 -8.47 -7.06
N GLY A 98 6.32 -7.37 -7.26
CA GLY A 98 5.80 -6.12 -7.79
C GLY A 98 5.31 -5.14 -6.72
N VAL A 99 5.45 -5.45 -5.42
CA VAL A 99 4.97 -4.58 -4.34
C VAL A 99 5.68 -3.23 -4.37
N TRP A 100 4.95 -2.16 -4.09
CA TRP A 100 5.50 -0.81 -4.01
C TRP A 100 5.50 -0.33 -2.55
N ALA A 101 6.69 -0.18 -1.97
CA ALA A 101 6.87 0.11 -0.54
C ALA A 101 6.13 1.38 -0.07
N GLU A 102 5.99 2.38 -0.94
CA GLU A 102 5.29 3.65 -0.63
C GLU A 102 3.76 3.51 -0.60
N GLY A 103 3.23 2.30 -0.77
CA GLY A 103 1.81 2.04 -0.78
C GLY A 103 1.23 1.99 -2.19
N ILE A 104 0.12 1.27 -2.30
CA ILE A 104 -0.68 1.17 -3.53
C ILE A 104 -1.17 2.54 -4.04
N GLY A 105 -1.26 3.54 -3.16
CA GLY A 105 -1.55 4.93 -3.55
C GLY A 105 -0.48 5.56 -4.46
N TYR A 106 0.78 5.14 -4.32
CA TYR A 106 1.91 5.60 -5.13
C TYR A 106 2.25 4.64 -6.28
N TRP A 107 1.79 3.38 -6.22
CA TRP A 107 2.04 2.36 -7.25
C TRP A 107 1.68 2.84 -8.66
N ASN A 108 0.48 3.39 -8.87
CA ASN A 108 0.06 3.84 -10.21
C ASN A 108 0.97 4.97 -10.70
N TYR A 109 1.32 5.91 -9.82
CA TYR A 109 2.16 7.04 -10.16
C TYR A 109 3.57 6.59 -10.60
N ALA A 110 4.22 5.73 -9.80
CA ALA A 110 5.52 5.13 -10.11
C ALA A 110 5.49 4.32 -11.42
N THR A 111 4.50 3.44 -11.56
CA THR A 111 4.39 2.51 -12.69
C THR A 111 4.06 3.23 -13.99
N ARG A 112 3.24 4.30 -13.93
CA ARG A 112 2.96 5.15 -15.09
C ARG A 112 4.24 5.83 -15.61
N TYR A 113 5.08 6.38 -14.74
CA TYR A 113 6.33 7.00 -15.17
C TYR A 113 7.35 5.97 -15.70
N THR A 114 7.31 4.75 -15.21
CA THR A 114 8.06 3.62 -15.80
C THR A 114 7.59 3.34 -17.22
N ALA A 115 6.27 3.16 -17.40
CA ALA A 115 5.67 2.91 -18.70
C ALA A 115 5.98 4.02 -19.72
N LEU A 116 5.91 5.28 -19.30
CA LEU A 116 6.26 6.44 -20.13
C LEU A 116 7.73 6.44 -20.52
N SER A 117 8.63 6.17 -19.57
CA SER A 117 10.08 6.17 -19.81
C SER A 117 10.48 5.06 -20.78
N SER A 118 10.03 3.83 -20.53
CA SER A 118 10.29 2.69 -21.42
C SER A 118 9.68 2.93 -22.80
N SER A 119 8.44 3.41 -22.89
CA SER A 119 7.81 3.69 -24.19
C SER A 119 8.57 4.76 -24.97
N ALA A 120 9.00 5.85 -24.33
CA ALA A 120 9.73 6.92 -25.00
C ALA A 120 11.10 6.45 -25.51
N LEU A 121 11.83 5.65 -24.73
CA LEU A 121 13.09 5.04 -25.14
C LEU A 121 12.91 4.08 -26.32
N GLU A 122 11.92 3.19 -26.25
CA GLU A 122 11.59 2.28 -27.36
C GLU A 122 11.25 3.03 -28.64
N THR A 123 10.38 4.05 -28.58
CA THR A 123 9.95 4.77 -29.78
C THR A 123 11.05 5.66 -30.36
N ALA A 124 11.90 6.26 -29.52
CA ALA A 124 12.94 7.19 -29.98
C ALA A 124 14.24 6.49 -30.36
N LEU A 125 14.61 5.41 -29.66
CA LEU A 125 15.93 4.77 -29.75
C LEU A 125 15.87 3.27 -30.10
N GLY A 126 14.67 2.67 -30.17
CA GLY A 126 14.49 1.27 -30.54
C GLY A 126 14.82 0.26 -29.43
N SER A 127 15.01 0.73 -28.19
CA SER A 127 15.22 -0.10 -27.00
C SER A 127 14.99 0.70 -25.72
N ASP A 128 14.42 0.09 -24.69
CA ASP A 128 14.39 0.61 -23.33
C ASP A 128 15.62 0.24 -22.49
N PHE A 129 16.64 -0.36 -23.11
CA PHE A 129 17.90 -0.77 -22.49
C PHE A 129 17.73 -1.76 -21.33
N GLY A 130 16.68 -2.60 -21.37
CA GLY A 130 16.43 -3.65 -20.37
C GLY A 130 15.73 -3.13 -19.11
N LEU A 131 15.23 -1.89 -19.10
CA LEU A 131 14.50 -1.34 -17.96
C LEU A 131 13.22 -2.13 -17.67
N SER A 132 12.50 -2.59 -18.71
CA SER A 132 11.31 -3.44 -18.55
C SER A 132 11.62 -4.87 -18.10
N GLU A 133 12.89 -5.29 -18.11
CA GLU A 133 13.32 -6.62 -17.66
C GLU A 133 13.65 -6.64 -16.15
N MET A 134 13.55 -5.49 -15.47
CA MET A 134 13.83 -5.40 -14.04
C MET A 134 12.92 -6.33 -13.22
N PRO A 135 13.47 -7.06 -12.23
CA PRO A 135 12.70 -8.04 -11.47
C PRO A 135 11.46 -7.44 -10.79
N GLY A 136 10.36 -8.20 -10.81
CA GLY A 136 9.08 -7.81 -10.20
C GLY A 136 8.17 -6.93 -11.05
N LEU A 137 8.68 -6.24 -12.08
CA LEU A 137 7.82 -5.43 -12.96
C LEU A 137 6.76 -6.28 -13.68
N ALA A 138 7.11 -7.49 -14.13
CA ALA A 138 6.17 -8.41 -14.76
C ALA A 138 5.02 -8.85 -13.83
N GLN A 139 5.20 -8.74 -12.51
CA GLN A 139 4.22 -9.12 -11.49
C GLN A 139 3.40 -7.93 -10.99
N THR A 140 3.87 -6.71 -11.19
CA THR A 140 3.36 -5.50 -10.52
C THR A 140 1.89 -5.19 -10.81
N GLY A 141 1.37 -5.60 -11.97
CA GLY A 141 -0.06 -5.45 -12.29
C GLY A 141 -0.99 -6.28 -11.40
N TYR A 142 -0.49 -7.32 -10.74
CA TYR A 142 -1.26 -8.10 -9.77
C TYR A 142 -1.47 -7.36 -8.46
N VAL A 143 -0.57 -6.46 -8.07
CA VAL A 143 -0.68 -5.73 -6.80
C VAL A 143 -2.01 -4.99 -6.67
N PRO A 144 -2.42 -4.09 -7.59
CA PRO A 144 -3.73 -3.44 -7.50
C PRO A 144 -4.90 -4.42 -7.64
N ILE A 145 -4.75 -5.54 -8.36
CA ILE A 145 -5.80 -6.56 -8.49
C ILE A 145 -6.10 -7.23 -7.15
N PHE A 146 -5.07 -7.77 -6.50
CA PHE A 146 -5.23 -8.51 -5.25
C PHE A 146 -5.44 -7.61 -4.04
N SER A 147 -4.90 -6.40 -4.05
CA SER A 147 -4.99 -5.47 -2.91
C SER A 147 -6.36 -4.82 -2.80
N ALA A 148 -7.25 -4.97 -3.78
CA ALA A 148 -8.62 -4.48 -3.70
C ALA A 148 -9.54 -5.52 -3.05
N GLY A 149 -10.22 -5.10 -1.98
CA GLY A 149 -11.29 -5.85 -1.34
C GLY A 149 -12.62 -5.76 -2.11
N PRO A 150 -13.67 -6.44 -1.64
CA PRO A 150 -14.99 -6.46 -2.29
C PRO A 150 -15.71 -5.11 -2.27
N THR A 151 -15.27 -4.20 -1.41
CA THR A 151 -15.71 -2.79 -1.39
C THR A 151 -15.13 -1.96 -2.55
N GLY A 152 -14.16 -2.53 -3.29
CA GLY A 152 -13.32 -1.83 -4.27
C GLY A 152 -12.25 -0.96 -3.63
N LEU A 153 -12.20 -0.87 -2.31
CA LEU A 153 -11.15 -0.15 -1.58
C LEU A 153 -9.86 -0.96 -1.59
N TYR A 154 -8.74 -0.28 -1.73
CA TYR A 154 -7.45 -0.89 -1.54
C TYR A 154 -7.19 -1.22 -0.07
N PHE A 155 -6.37 -2.26 0.16
CA PHE A 155 -5.62 -2.45 1.38
C PHE A 155 -4.58 -1.33 1.48
N SER A 156 -4.78 -0.43 2.45
CA SER A 156 -4.00 0.78 2.62
C SER A 156 -2.83 0.54 3.58
N TYR A 157 -1.67 1.07 3.19
CA TYR A 157 -0.50 1.26 4.05
C TYR A 157 0.30 2.46 3.53
N ALA A 158 1.25 2.92 4.35
CA ALA A 158 2.02 4.13 4.08
C ALA A 158 1.08 5.33 3.84
N ASP A 159 1.51 6.31 3.05
CA ASP A 159 0.72 7.51 2.78
C ASP A 159 -0.46 7.30 1.81
N ALA A 160 -0.85 6.04 1.53
CA ALA A 160 -2.09 5.76 0.80
C ALA A 160 -3.29 6.44 1.49
N GLY A 161 -4.00 7.28 0.74
CA GLY A 161 -5.11 8.05 1.31
C GLY A 161 -6.27 7.17 1.81
N ASP A 162 -7.04 7.72 2.74
CA ASP A 162 -8.27 7.08 3.25
C ASP A 162 -9.20 6.65 2.11
N PHE A 163 -9.75 5.45 2.21
CA PHE A 163 -10.78 4.93 1.29
C PHE A 163 -10.41 5.05 -0.20
N LYS A 164 -9.11 4.92 -0.53
CA LYS A 164 -8.67 4.89 -1.92
C LYS A 164 -9.27 3.66 -2.62
N LYS A 165 -10.15 3.91 -3.57
CA LYS A 165 -10.72 2.89 -4.44
C LYS A 165 -9.77 2.56 -5.58
N ARG A 166 -9.81 1.30 -6.00
CA ARG A 166 -9.27 0.87 -7.27
C ARG A 166 -9.99 1.58 -8.41
N ARG A 167 -9.20 2.10 -9.36
CA ARG A 167 -9.65 2.79 -10.58
C ARG A 167 -8.87 2.26 -11.78
N SER A 168 -9.30 2.63 -12.97
CA SER A 168 -8.53 2.39 -14.19
C SER A 168 -7.13 3.01 -14.05
N ALA A 169 -6.16 2.36 -14.69
CA ALA A 169 -4.80 2.83 -14.77
C ALA A 169 -4.22 2.42 -16.13
N SER A 170 -3.98 3.40 -17.00
CA SER A 170 -3.43 3.17 -18.36
C SER A 170 -2.17 2.31 -18.37
N CYS A 171 -1.34 2.38 -17.32
CA CYS A 171 -0.15 1.55 -17.18
C CYS A 171 -0.47 0.03 -17.11
N MET A 172 -1.69 -0.39 -16.77
CA MET A 172 -2.13 -1.79 -16.85
C MET A 172 -2.11 -2.31 -18.29
N PHE A 173 -2.47 -1.49 -19.28
CA PHE A 173 -2.33 -1.88 -20.69
C PHE A 173 -0.88 -1.93 -21.15
N TRP A 174 -0.04 -1.00 -20.67
CA TRP A 174 1.40 -1.09 -20.91
C TRP A 174 1.96 -2.40 -20.34
N LEU A 175 1.65 -2.76 -19.10
CA LEU A 175 2.05 -4.03 -18.49
C LEU A 175 1.53 -5.24 -19.29
N ALA A 176 0.25 -5.21 -19.69
CA ALA A 176 -0.37 -6.28 -20.47
C ALA A 176 0.38 -6.50 -21.79
N ARG A 177 0.68 -5.42 -22.51
CA ARG A 177 1.40 -5.45 -23.79
C ARG A 177 2.85 -5.90 -23.62
N THR A 178 3.57 -5.31 -22.65
CA THR A 178 4.99 -5.56 -22.42
C THR A 178 5.25 -7.01 -22.01
N TYR A 179 4.38 -7.59 -21.18
CA TYR A 179 4.57 -8.94 -20.64
C TYR A 179 3.65 -10.00 -21.25
N GLY A 180 2.83 -9.65 -22.24
CA GLY A 180 1.87 -10.57 -22.87
C GLY A 180 0.87 -11.16 -21.87
N ASN A 181 0.47 -10.39 -20.87
CA ASN A 181 -0.37 -10.86 -19.76
C ASN A 181 -1.80 -10.33 -19.89
N SER A 182 -2.71 -11.17 -20.43
CA SER A 182 -4.12 -10.82 -20.65
C SER A 182 -4.88 -10.48 -19.38
N HIS A 183 -4.44 -10.99 -18.22
CA HIS A 183 -5.10 -10.67 -16.95
C HIS A 183 -5.05 -9.18 -16.62
N PHE A 184 -3.98 -8.50 -17.00
CA PHE A 184 -3.84 -7.06 -16.78
C PHE A 184 -4.78 -6.27 -17.69
N SER A 185 -4.86 -6.62 -18.98
CA SER A 185 -5.80 -5.97 -19.90
C SER A 185 -7.25 -6.25 -19.53
N ASP A 186 -7.59 -7.51 -19.22
CA ASP A 186 -8.96 -7.88 -18.88
C ASP A 186 -9.41 -7.21 -17.58
N SER A 187 -8.53 -7.18 -16.56
CA SER A 187 -8.85 -6.47 -15.34
C SER A 187 -9.02 -4.96 -15.56
N GLU A 188 -8.24 -4.35 -16.44
CA GLU A 188 -8.37 -2.93 -16.77
C GLU A 188 -9.70 -2.64 -17.48
N HIS A 189 -10.10 -3.49 -18.44
CA HIS A 189 -11.41 -3.39 -19.12
C HIS A 189 -12.61 -3.51 -18.17
N THR A 190 -12.46 -4.17 -17.01
CA THR A 190 -13.55 -4.20 -16.00
C THR A 190 -13.74 -2.86 -15.27
N LEU A 191 -12.77 -1.96 -15.33
CA LEU A 191 -12.75 -0.70 -14.58
C LEU A 191 -12.86 0.54 -15.46
N ILE A 192 -12.45 0.44 -16.73
CA ILE A 192 -12.55 1.56 -17.67
C ILE A 192 -14.01 1.97 -17.82
N ASP A 193 -14.24 3.25 -17.60
CA ASP A 193 -15.49 3.96 -17.87
C ASP A 193 -15.18 5.19 -18.71
N ALA A 194 -16.17 5.71 -19.45
CA ALA A 194 -16.00 6.86 -20.35
C ALA A 194 -15.44 8.11 -19.65
N ASP A 195 -15.69 8.25 -18.34
CA ASP A 195 -15.23 9.36 -17.51
C ASP A 195 -13.83 9.11 -16.86
N ASP A 196 -13.25 7.92 -17.00
CA ASP A 196 -11.97 7.51 -16.36
C ASP A 196 -10.97 6.97 -17.41
N VAL A 197 -10.85 7.67 -18.56
CA VAL A 197 -9.90 7.39 -19.64
C VAL A 197 -8.94 8.55 -19.86
N ASP A 198 -7.66 8.24 -20.03
CA ASP A 198 -6.61 9.18 -20.44
C ASP A 198 -6.00 8.78 -21.81
N PRO A 199 -5.28 9.68 -22.51
CA PRO A 199 -4.70 9.39 -23.82
C PRO A 199 -3.79 8.16 -23.87
N PHE A 200 -3.16 7.78 -22.75
CA PHE A 200 -2.27 6.62 -22.71
C PHE A 200 -3.02 5.28 -22.66
N HIS A 201 -4.31 5.27 -22.30
CA HIS A 201 -5.16 4.10 -22.54
C HIS A 201 -5.28 3.78 -24.04
N ILE A 202 -5.23 4.81 -24.89
CA ILE A 202 -5.26 4.65 -26.35
C ILE A 202 -3.88 4.22 -26.86
N VAL A 203 -2.81 4.91 -26.42
CA VAL A 203 -1.43 4.61 -26.85
C VAL A 203 -1.02 3.18 -26.51
N TRP A 204 -1.38 2.70 -25.32
CA TRP A 204 -0.99 1.36 -24.86
C TRP A 204 -2.07 0.30 -25.05
N TYR A 205 -3.21 0.65 -25.65
CA TYR A 205 -4.40 -0.19 -25.72
C TYR A 205 -4.10 -1.67 -26.04
N VAL A 206 -4.66 -2.55 -25.21
CA VAL A 206 -4.71 -3.99 -25.46
C VAL A 206 -6.19 -4.39 -25.44
N PRO A 207 -6.71 -5.06 -26.49
CA PRO A 207 -8.11 -5.48 -26.50
C PRO A 207 -8.41 -6.49 -25.39
N PRO A 208 -9.67 -6.63 -24.95
CA PRO A 208 -10.06 -7.73 -24.08
C PRO A 208 -9.67 -9.06 -24.73
N SER A 209 -9.20 -10.01 -23.92
CA SER A 209 -8.73 -11.30 -24.41
C SER A 209 -9.85 -12.15 -25.01
N GLY A 210 -11.10 -11.87 -24.65
CA GLY A 210 -12.27 -12.69 -24.97
C GLY A 210 -12.29 -14.01 -24.21
N GLN A 211 -11.40 -14.21 -23.25
CA GLN A 211 -11.37 -15.37 -22.37
C GLN A 211 -12.34 -15.17 -21.20
N GLU A 212 -12.79 -16.28 -20.61
CA GLU A 212 -13.54 -16.22 -19.36
C GLU A 212 -12.71 -15.55 -18.26
N PRO A 213 -13.33 -14.79 -17.35
CA PRO A 213 -12.62 -14.17 -16.24
C PRO A 213 -11.77 -15.19 -15.49
N ALA A 214 -10.50 -14.82 -15.25
CA ALA A 214 -9.58 -15.69 -14.55
C ALA A 214 -10.15 -16.11 -13.18
N THR A 215 -10.08 -17.40 -12.89
CA THR A 215 -10.33 -17.88 -11.52
C THR A 215 -9.08 -17.61 -10.71
N TRP A 216 -9.12 -16.58 -9.88
CA TRP A 216 -8.03 -16.19 -9.02
C TRP A 216 -8.00 -17.04 -7.75
N ASP A 217 -6.79 -17.35 -7.28
CA ASP A 217 -6.63 -17.83 -5.91
C ASP A 217 -7.24 -16.83 -4.93
N ARG A 218 -7.87 -17.35 -3.88
CA ARG A 218 -8.51 -16.52 -2.85
C ARG A 218 -7.49 -15.80 -1.98
N ASP A 219 -6.30 -16.36 -1.87
CA ASP A 219 -5.27 -15.83 -0.99
C ASP A 219 -4.02 -15.51 -1.78
N ARG A 220 -3.37 -14.41 -1.41
CA ARG A 220 -2.15 -13.97 -2.07
C ARG A 220 -1.16 -13.44 -1.04
N LEU A 221 0.05 -13.96 -1.11
CA LEU A 221 1.23 -13.35 -0.51
C LEU A 221 1.95 -12.56 -1.61
N LEU A 222 2.25 -11.30 -1.33
CA LEU A 222 3.05 -10.44 -2.18
C LEU A 222 4.28 -10.01 -1.39
N ARG A 223 5.46 -10.41 -1.85
CA ARG A 223 6.75 -10.13 -1.23
C ARG A 223 7.39 -8.87 -1.80
N GLY A 224 8.12 -8.16 -0.95
CA GLY A 224 8.92 -6.98 -1.31
C GLY A 224 9.64 -6.38 -0.11
N GLU A 225 10.02 -5.11 -0.20
CA GLU A 225 10.44 -4.31 0.97
C GLU A 225 9.30 -4.20 2.01
N VAL A 226 8.07 -4.19 1.51
CA VAL A 226 6.85 -4.35 2.29
C VAL A 226 6.18 -5.65 1.85
N ASP A 227 5.96 -6.55 2.80
CA ASP A 227 5.22 -7.80 2.57
C ASP A 227 3.74 -7.56 2.84
N THR A 228 2.88 -8.11 1.99
CA THR A 228 1.43 -8.12 2.24
C THR A 228 0.85 -9.51 2.04
N ALA A 229 0.01 -9.95 2.98
CA ALA A 229 -0.83 -11.12 2.79
C ALA A 229 -2.30 -10.70 2.74
N LEU A 230 -3.01 -11.27 1.78
CA LEU A 230 -4.36 -10.90 1.41
C LEU A 230 -5.18 -12.18 1.38
N LEU A 231 -6.23 -12.25 2.19
CA LEU A 231 -7.12 -13.42 2.28
C LEU A 231 -8.53 -12.98 1.90
N ARG A 232 -9.28 -13.80 1.16
CA ARG A 232 -10.69 -13.51 0.86
C ARG A 232 -11.59 -14.74 0.83
N SER A 233 -12.88 -14.55 1.08
CA SER A 233 -13.87 -15.64 0.98
C SER A 233 -14.32 -15.90 -0.46
N SER A 234 -14.43 -14.85 -1.29
CA SER A 234 -14.88 -14.91 -2.69
C SER A 234 -14.35 -13.71 -3.49
N TRP A 235 -14.22 -13.89 -4.81
CA TRP A 235 -13.92 -12.81 -5.77
C TRP A 235 -15.18 -12.13 -6.32
N ASN A 236 -16.29 -12.86 -6.45
CA ASN A 236 -17.48 -12.44 -7.18
C ASN A 236 -18.69 -12.17 -6.25
N ASP A 237 -18.44 -11.95 -4.96
CA ASP A 237 -19.47 -11.57 -3.99
C ASP A 237 -19.14 -10.19 -3.38
N PRO A 238 -19.98 -9.17 -3.58
CA PRO A 238 -19.77 -7.85 -2.98
C PRO A 238 -19.86 -7.85 -1.44
N ASN A 239 -20.38 -8.93 -0.84
CA ASN A 239 -20.45 -9.10 0.61
C ASN A 239 -19.30 -9.93 1.17
N ALA A 240 -18.37 -10.39 0.33
CA ALA A 240 -17.28 -11.26 0.73
C ALA A 240 -16.49 -10.70 1.93
N LEU A 241 -16.01 -11.60 2.77
CA LEU A 241 -14.96 -11.32 3.75
C LEU A 241 -13.62 -11.14 3.02
N PHE A 242 -12.87 -10.10 3.36
CA PHE A 242 -11.50 -9.86 2.92
C PHE A 242 -10.68 -9.26 4.08
N VAL A 243 -9.47 -9.77 4.29
CA VAL A 243 -8.52 -9.21 5.27
C VAL A 243 -7.14 -9.11 4.65
N GLY A 244 -6.48 -7.96 4.84
CA GLY A 244 -5.09 -7.74 4.48
C GLY A 244 -4.25 -7.52 5.74
N ILE A 245 -3.01 -8.00 5.75
CA ILE A 245 -2.00 -7.69 6.78
C ILE A 245 -0.66 -7.29 6.15
N LYS A 246 0.01 -6.30 6.76
CA LYS A 246 1.31 -5.77 6.35
C LYS A 246 2.44 -6.20 7.28
N ALA A 247 3.59 -6.52 6.68
CA ALA A 247 4.91 -6.54 7.33
C ALA A 247 5.90 -5.73 6.47
N GLY A 248 7.17 -5.60 6.88
CA GLY A 248 8.18 -4.83 6.14
C GLY A 248 8.97 -3.90 7.04
N ASP A 249 9.41 -2.77 6.49
CA ASP A 249 10.27 -1.80 7.17
C ASP A 249 9.49 -0.54 7.62
N ASN A 250 9.67 -0.11 8.86
CA ASN A 250 9.13 1.17 9.35
C ASN A 250 9.82 2.40 8.73
N GLN A 251 11.01 2.22 8.14
CA GLN A 251 11.73 3.23 7.37
C GLN A 251 11.41 3.21 5.86
N ALA A 252 10.53 2.31 5.41
CA ALA A 252 10.02 2.37 4.03
C ALA A 252 9.51 3.79 3.74
N HIS A 253 9.87 4.35 2.59
CA HIS A 253 9.49 5.73 2.28
C HIS A 253 7.97 5.89 2.23
N HIS A 254 7.47 7.03 2.69
CA HIS A 254 6.05 7.26 2.99
C HIS A 254 5.43 6.33 4.06
N GLY A 255 6.21 5.44 4.66
CA GLY A 255 5.78 4.50 5.69
C GLY A 255 5.42 5.18 7.01
N HIS A 256 4.67 4.42 7.82
CA HIS A 256 4.24 4.75 9.18
C HIS A 256 4.80 3.70 10.16
N LEU A 257 4.51 3.85 11.44
CA LEU A 257 4.91 2.89 12.48
C LEU A 257 3.84 1.80 12.66
N ASP A 258 3.60 1.02 11.60
CA ASP A 258 2.40 0.20 11.39
C ASP A 258 2.70 -1.27 11.04
N LEU A 259 3.81 -1.83 11.52
CA LEU A 259 4.13 -3.26 11.31
C LEU A 259 3.06 -4.15 11.94
N GLY A 260 2.49 -5.06 11.15
CA GLY A 260 1.39 -5.93 11.58
C GLY A 260 0.00 -5.30 11.46
N ASN A 261 -0.11 -4.10 10.85
CA ASN A 261 -1.40 -3.47 10.60
C ASN A 261 -2.27 -4.35 9.68
N PHE A 262 -3.58 -4.36 9.95
CA PHE A 262 -4.56 -5.08 9.15
C PHE A 262 -5.75 -4.22 8.80
N GLU A 263 -6.42 -4.53 7.69
CA GLU A 263 -7.72 -3.97 7.35
C GLU A 263 -8.72 -5.08 7.00
N LEU A 264 -10.00 -4.84 7.27
CA LEU A 264 -11.05 -5.85 7.16
C LEU A 264 -12.26 -5.30 6.41
N ASP A 265 -12.64 -5.99 5.35
CA ASP A 265 -13.88 -5.76 4.59
C ASP A 265 -14.84 -6.95 4.78
N ALA A 266 -16.12 -6.67 4.97
CA ALA A 266 -17.18 -7.67 4.89
C ALA A 266 -18.54 -6.99 4.67
N LEU A 267 -19.49 -7.70 4.05
CA LEU A 267 -20.86 -7.22 3.87
C LEU A 267 -20.96 -5.87 3.11
N GLY A 268 -19.98 -5.60 2.25
CA GLY A 268 -19.91 -4.37 1.46
C GLY A 268 -19.36 -3.15 2.20
N VAL A 269 -18.81 -3.30 3.41
CA VAL A 269 -18.22 -2.18 4.19
C VAL A 269 -16.83 -2.51 4.75
N ARG A 270 -16.04 -1.46 5.03
CA ARG A 270 -14.72 -1.52 5.67
C ARG A 270 -14.87 -1.39 7.19
N TRP A 271 -14.61 -2.47 7.92
CA TRP A 271 -14.77 -2.57 9.37
C TRP A 271 -13.54 -2.09 10.14
N ALA A 272 -12.36 -2.54 9.72
CA ALA A 272 -11.08 -2.10 10.28
C ALA A 272 -10.33 -1.36 9.17
N ARG A 273 -9.94 -0.11 9.43
CA ARG A 273 -9.27 0.75 8.43
C ARG A 273 -7.96 1.31 8.94
N ASP A 274 -7.13 1.72 8.00
CA ASP A 274 -6.05 2.66 8.19
C ASP A 274 -6.53 4.10 7.95
N LEU A 275 -5.81 5.08 8.51
CA LEU A 275 -6.09 6.50 8.33
C LEU A 275 -5.23 7.12 7.22
N GLY A 276 -4.14 6.49 6.78
CA GLY A 276 -3.26 7.04 5.77
C GLY A 276 -2.62 8.38 6.15
N ALA A 277 -2.05 9.07 5.17
CA ALA A 277 -1.27 10.29 5.39
C ALA A 277 -2.00 11.41 6.16
N ASP A 278 -1.27 12.17 6.99
CA ASP A 278 -1.67 13.52 7.41
C ASP A 278 -1.25 14.59 6.39
N ASN A 279 -1.31 15.87 6.75
CA ASN A 279 -0.88 16.98 5.90
C ASN A 279 0.65 17.08 5.82
N TYR A 280 1.21 16.97 4.61
CA TYR A 280 2.66 17.03 4.36
C TYR A 280 3.31 18.37 4.77
N ASN A 281 2.50 19.43 4.94
CA ASN A 281 2.98 20.72 5.43
C ASN A 281 3.14 20.79 6.96
N LEU A 282 2.83 19.71 7.68
CA LEU A 282 3.10 19.66 9.11
C LEU A 282 4.61 19.78 9.38
N PRO A 283 5.03 20.59 10.38
CA PRO A 283 6.45 20.77 10.67
C PRO A 283 7.17 19.45 10.95
N GLY A 284 8.29 19.18 10.28
CA GLY A 284 9.05 17.94 10.53
C GLY A 284 8.34 16.66 10.06
N TYR A 285 7.36 16.76 9.15
CA TYR A 285 6.66 15.60 8.59
C TYR A 285 7.61 14.54 7.99
N TRP A 286 8.77 14.95 7.48
CA TRP A 286 9.78 14.07 6.88
C TRP A 286 10.95 13.73 7.82
N GLU A 287 10.82 13.98 9.12
CA GLU A 287 11.84 13.58 10.12
C GLU A 287 11.68 12.10 10.51
N TYR A 288 12.12 11.19 9.64
CA TYR A 288 11.97 9.72 9.81
C TYR A 288 12.79 9.10 10.95
N ARG A 289 13.86 9.78 11.39
CA ARG A 289 14.72 9.26 12.45
C ARG A 289 13.91 8.92 13.70
N GLU A 290 14.38 7.94 14.46
CA GLU A 290 13.80 7.63 15.77
C GLU A 290 13.71 8.88 16.66
N GLY A 291 12.56 9.06 17.33
CA GLY A 291 12.25 10.27 18.09
C GLY A 291 11.99 11.54 17.25
N GLY A 292 11.96 11.43 15.91
CA GLY A 292 11.60 12.52 15.00
C GLY A 292 10.17 13.00 15.20
N ARG A 293 9.90 14.28 14.86
CA ARG A 293 8.58 14.89 15.09
C ARG A 293 7.46 14.19 14.33
N ARG A 294 7.77 13.55 13.18
CA ARG A 294 6.85 12.74 12.37
C ARG A 294 6.05 11.76 13.23
N TRP A 295 6.71 11.09 14.17
CA TRP A 295 6.13 10.03 14.99
C TRP A 295 5.23 10.51 16.14
N ASN A 296 5.11 11.84 16.30
CA ASN A 296 4.13 12.44 17.21
C ASN A 296 2.78 12.70 16.53
N TYR A 297 2.73 12.63 15.20
CA TYR A 297 1.47 12.78 14.47
C TYR A 297 0.65 11.52 14.56
N TYR A 298 -0.60 11.65 14.98
CA TYR A 298 -1.48 10.53 15.28
C TYR A 298 -1.53 9.53 14.13
N ARG A 299 -1.79 10.01 12.91
CA ARG A 299 -1.89 9.18 11.70
C ARG A 299 -0.61 8.47 11.26
N LEU A 300 0.55 8.83 11.80
CA LEU A 300 1.85 8.28 11.40
C LEU A 300 2.47 7.42 12.50
N ASN A 301 1.83 7.37 13.67
CA ASN A 301 2.30 6.68 14.85
C ASN A 301 1.51 5.38 15.08
N SER A 302 2.07 4.47 15.87
CA SER A 302 1.51 3.13 16.06
C SER A 302 0.11 3.15 16.69
N LEU A 303 -0.20 4.16 17.52
CA LEU A 303 -1.49 4.26 18.21
C LEU A 303 -2.67 4.47 17.26
N SER A 304 -2.47 4.95 16.03
CA SER A 304 -3.58 5.10 15.08
C SER A 304 -3.86 3.85 14.23
N HIS A 305 -2.89 2.96 14.12
CA HIS A 305 -2.97 1.75 13.32
C HIS A 305 -3.58 0.59 14.11
N ASN A 306 -3.95 -0.47 13.39
CA ASN A 306 -4.54 -1.68 13.95
C ASN A 306 -3.42 -2.63 14.39
N VAL A 307 -2.54 -2.19 15.29
CA VAL A 307 -1.33 -2.89 15.79
C VAL A 307 -1.35 -2.98 17.32
N PRO A 308 -0.59 -3.89 17.96
CA PRO A 308 -0.46 -3.86 19.41
C PRO A 308 0.42 -2.68 19.85
N ILE A 309 0.29 -2.26 21.10
CA ILE A 309 1.15 -1.24 21.73
C ILE A 309 1.64 -1.80 23.06
N LEU A 310 2.95 -1.75 23.30
CA LEU A 310 3.57 -2.21 24.53
C LEU A 310 4.13 -1.00 25.30
N GLY A 311 3.76 -0.88 26.57
CA GLY A 311 4.22 0.19 27.46
C GLY A 311 3.75 1.60 27.07
N GLY A 312 2.76 1.72 26.19
CA GLY A 312 2.29 3.02 25.69
C GLY A 312 3.23 3.68 24.66
N GLU A 313 4.24 2.95 24.18
CA GLU A 313 5.25 3.45 23.26
C GLU A 313 4.96 3.05 21.81
N ASN A 314 5.41 3.87 20.87
CA ASN A 314 5.40 3.49 19.45
C ASN A 314 6.28 2.26 19.20
N GLN A 315 6.03 1.59 18.08
CA GLN A 315 7.00 0.68 17.50
C GLN A 315 8.35 1.38 17.30
N ASN A 316 9.45 0.65 17.43
CA ASN A 316 10.76 1.16 17.05
C ASN A 316 10.74 1.62 15.58
N ALA A 317 11.14 2.87 15.35
CA ALA A 317 11.11 3.49 14.03
C ALA A 317 12.04 2.82 13.02
N ASN A 318 13.09 2.13 13.47
CA ASN A 318 14.04 1.40 12.64
C ASN A 318 13.72 -0.10 12.52
N ALA A 319 12.60 -0.56 13.08
CA ALA A 319 12.27 -1.97 13.09
C ALA A 319 11.86 -2.48 11.72
N VAL A 320 12.25 -3.74 11.46
CA VAL A 320 11.74 -4.54 10.35
C VAL A 320 10.92 -5.71 10.91
N ALA A 321 9.76 -5.95 10.31
CA ALA A 321 8.93 -7.11 10.58
C ALA A 321 8.86 -8.00 9.35
N GLN A 322 8.85 -9.32 9.56
CA GLN A 322 8.80 -10.29 8.47
C GLN A 322 7.50 -11.07 8.51
N LEU A 323 6.91 -11.31 7.33
CA LEU A 323 5.85 -12.28 7.19
C LEU A 323 6.46 -13.69 7.16
N THR A 324 6.44 -14.33 8.32
CA THR A 324 7.18 -15.57 8.59
C THR A 324 6.45 -16.82 8.11
N ARG A 325 5.12 -16.80 8.05
CA ARG A 325 4.31 -17.92 7.57
C ARG A 325 3.08 -17.43 6.82
N PHE A 326 2.71 -18.16 5.78
CA PHE A 326 1.49 -17.94 4.99
C PHE A 326 1.04 -19.29 4.45
N GLU A 327 -0.22 -19.64 4.69
CA GLU A 327 -0.82 -20.85 4.11
C GLU A 327 -2.19 -20.50 3.55
N SER A 328 -2.39 -20.82 2.26
CA SER A 328 -3.70 -20.77 1.61
C SER A 328 -4.34 -22.14 1.74
N ARG A 329 -5.27 -22.27 2.69
CA ARG A 329 -6.04 -23.49 2.94
C ARG A 329 -7.53 -23.19 2.89
N ASP A 330 -8.35 -24.23 2.68
CA ASP A 330 -9.80 -24.06 2.64
C ASP A 330 -10.41 -23.84 4.04
N ASP A 331 -9.85 -24.51 5.05
CA ASP A 331 -10.34 -24.54 6.43
C ASP A 331 -9.79 -23.38 7.28
N LEU A 332 -8.48 -23.13 7.21
CA LEU A 332 -7.77 -22.14 8.00
C LEU A 332 -6.69 -21.43 7.16
N PRO A 333 -7.05 -20.55 6.22
CA PRO A 333 -6.06 -19.69 5.59
C PRO A 333 -5.53 -18.67 6.59
N PHE A 334 -4.21 -18.48 6.65
CA PHE A 334 -3.61 -17.56 7.61
C PHE A 334 -2.31 -16.92 7.12
N ALA A 335 -1.94 -15.85 7.82
CA ALA A 335 -0.63 -15.22 7.74
C ALA A 335 -0.09 -14.94 9.14
N GLN A 336 1.23 -15.05 9.32
CA GLN A 336 1.94 -14.75 10.56
C GLN A 336 3.04 -13.72 10.32
N VAL A 337 3.07 -12.68 11.16
CA VAL A 337 4.09 -11.63 11.16
C VAL A 337 4.89 -11.68 12.46
N ASP A 338 6.21 -11.60 12.34
CA ASP A 338 7.11 -11.42 13.47
C ASP A 338 7.33 -9.93 13.74
N LEU A 339 6.86 -9.46 14.90
CA LEU A 339 6.93 -8.07 15.33
C LEU A 339 7.98 -7.86 16.42
N THR A 340 8.85 -8.85 16.68
CA THR A 340 9.77 -8.84 17.82
C THR A 340 10.68 -7.61 17.81
N GLU A 341 11.20 -7.21 16.65
CA GLU A 341 12.08 -6.04 16.54
C GLU A 341 11.36 -4.73 16.90
N ALA A 342 10.08 -4.62 16.54
CA ALA A 342 9.26 -3.45 16.81
C ALA A 342 9.06 -3.18 18.31
N TYR A 343 9.13 -4.23 19.13
CA TYR A 343 8.88 -4.17 20.58
C TYR A 343 10.00 -4.78 21.44
N ALA A 344 11.23 -4.83 20.91
CA ALA A 344 12.37 -5.51 21.55
C ALA A 344 12.73 -4.99 22.95
N GLY A 345 12.30 -3.76 23.29
CA GLY A 345 12.45 -3.18 24.63
C GLY A 345 11.57 -3.84 25.71
N TYR A 346 10.45 -4.46 25.33
CA TYR A 346 9.46 -5.02 26.26
C TYR A 346 9.33 -6.55 26.16
N ALA A 347 9.58 -7.14 24.99
CA ALA A 347 9.37 -8.55 24.72
C ALA A 347 10.60 -9.22 24.08
N ASP A 348 10.78 -10.52 24.33
CA ASP A 348 11.76 -11.36 23.63
C ASP A 348 11.19 -12.02 22.38
N LYS A 349 9.86 -12.11 22.29
CA LYS A 349 9.15 -12.56 21.09
C LYS A 349 7.80 -11.87 21.00
N VAL A 350 7.46 -11.36 19.81
CA VAL A 350 6.11 -10.89 19.49
C VAL A 350 5.71 -11.45 18.13
N LEU A 351 4.64 -12.23 18.11
CA LEU A 351 4.07 -12.77 16.88
C LEU A 351 2.63 -12.30 16.75
N ARG A 352 2.23 -11.94 15.52
CA ARG A 352 0.84 -11.68 15.16
C ARG A 352 0.39 -12.68 14.10
N GLY A 353 -0.76 -13.29 14.29
CA GLY A 353 -1.46 -14.11 13.32
C GLY A 353 -2.78 -13.48 12.90
N VAL A 354 -3.08 -13.58 11.61
CA VAL A 354 -4.40 -13.26 11.03
C VAL A 354 -4.88 -14.48 10.27
N ALA A 355 -6.02 -15.03 10.66
CA ALA A 355 -6.62 -16.20 10.02
C ALA A 355 -8.09 -15.95 9.68
N MET A 356 -8.57 -16.53 8.57
CA MET A 356 -10.01 -16.68 8.38
C MET A 356 -10.44 -18.02 8.95
N VAL A 357 -11.48 -18.02 9.78
CA VAL A 357 -11.97 -19.20 10.50
C VAL A 357 -13.39 -19.56 10.08
N GLU A 358 -13.83 -20.77 10.45
CA GLU A 358 -15.19 -21.27 10.24
C GLU A 358 -15.65 -21.14 8.78
N ASN A 359 -14.87 -21.71 7.85
CA ASN A 359 -15.09 -21.61 6.40
C ASN A 359 -15.08 -20.17 5.88
N ARG A 360 -14.13 -19.36 6.38
CA ARG A 360 -13.93 -17.96 5.99
C ARG A 360 -15.10 -17.04 6.31
N ARG A 361 -15.76 -17.30 7.44
CA ARG A 361 -16.92 -16.52 7.92
C ARG A 361 -16.58 -15.53 9.01
N ALA A 362 -15.40 -15.64 9.63
CA ALA A 362 -14.90 -14.68 10.58
C ALA A 362 -13.37 -14.56 10.46
N VAL A 363 -12.82 -13.51 11.06
CA VAL A 363 -11.37 -13.31 11.15
C VAL A 363 -10.93 -13.43 12.61
N LEU A 364 -9.91 -14.25 12.86
CA LEU A 364 -9.20 -14.30 14.13
C LEU A 364 -7.91 -13.49 14.02
N ILE A 365 -7.77 -12.49 14.88
CA ILE A 365 -6.51 -11.78 15.12
C ILE A 365 -5.93 -12.31 16.43
N GLN A 366 -4.75 -12.91 16.37
CA GLN A 366 -4.09 -13.47 17.55
C GLN A 366 -2.69 -12.88 17.69
N ASP A 367 -2.41 -12.27 18.85
CA ASP A 367 -1.08 -11.81 19.22
C ASP A 367 -0.51 -12.67 20.36
N GLU A 368 0.73 -13.13 20.19
CA GLU A 368 1.48 -13.86 21.20
C GLU A 368 2.73 -13.09 21.60
N PHE A 369 2.89 -12.89 22.89
CA PHE A 369 3.99 -12.13 23.49
C PHE A 369 4.76 -12.99 24.48
N ASP A 370 6.08 -12.86 24.47
CA ASP A 370 6.97 -13.29 25.55
C ASP A 370 7.53 -12.03 26.24
N ILE A 371 6.80 -11.52 27.23
CA ILE A 371 7.07 -10.23 27.89
C ILE A 371 8.18 -10.40 28.93
N LYS A 372 9.30 -9.72 28.72
CA LYS A 372 10.46 -9.69 29.64
C LYS A 372 10.45 -8.50 30.59
N THR A 373 9.82 -7.41 30.20
CA THR A 373 9.68 -6.19 31.01
C THR A 373 8.20 -5.95 31.19
N SER A 374 7.71 -6.07 32.43
CA SER A 374 6.29 -5.86 32.73
C SER A 374 5.82 -4.51 32.20
N CYS A 375 4.73 -4.53 31.43
CA CYS A 375 4.21 -3.34 30.75
C CYS A 375 2.70 -3.47 30.47
N GLU A 376 2.07 -2.35 30.10
CA GLU A 376 0.74 -2.42 29.50
C GLU A 376 0.84 -3.05 28.10
N ILE A 377 -0.06 -3.98 27.77
CA ILE A 377 -0.36 -4.37 26.39
C ILE A 377 -1.69 -3.76 25.99
N LEU A 378 -1.71 -3.07 24.85
CA LEU A 378 -2.91 -2.56 24.22
C LEU A 378 -3.08 -3.23 22.86
N TRP A 379 -4.23 -3.86 22.64
CA TRP A 379 -4.71 -4.24 21.31
C TRP A 379 -5.74 -3.21 20.84
N GLY A 380 -5.68 -2.76 19.59
CA GLY A 380 -6.61 -1.75 19.10
C GLY A 380 -7.00 -1.92 17.63
N MET A 381 -8.24 -1.52 17.33
CA MET A 381 -8.80 -1.48 15.97
C MET A 381 -9.53 -0.16 15.72
N THR A 382 -9.12 0.57 14.68
CA THR A 382 -9.68 1.83 14.19
C THR A 382 -10.86 1.56 13.24
N THR A 383 -11.99 2.23 13.47
CA THR A 383 -13.24 2.01 12.73
C THR A 383 -14.12 3.27 12.66
N ASP A 384 -14.91 3.40 11.59
CA ASP A 384 -16.00 4.38 11.50
C ASP A 384 -17.32 3.86 12.09
N ALA A 385 -17.36 2.59 12.49
CA ALA A 385 -18.57 1.99 13.04
C ALA A 385 -18.98 2.63 14.36
N LYS A 386 -20.29 2.67 14.60
CA LYS A 386 -20.79 2.87 15.96
C LYS A 386 -20.50 1.60 16.75
N ILE A 387 -19.94 1.76 17.94
CA ILE A 387 -19.59 0.65 18.83
C ILE A 387 -20.52 0.68 20.03
N ALA A 388 -21.13 -0.47 20.34
CA ALA A 388 -21.87 -0.74 21.56
C ALA A 388 -21.24 -1.95 22.27
N LEU A 389 -20.93 -1.82 23.56
CA LEU A 389 -20.44 -2.93 24.38
C LEU A 389 -21.64 -3.72 24.89
N GLU A 390 -21.77 -4.99 24.48
CA GLU A 390 -22.86 -5.87 24.92
C GLU A 390 -22.53 -6.55 26.25
N SER A 391 -21.26 -6.88 26.42
CA SER A 391 -20.64 -7.39 27.65
C SER A 391 -19.21 -6.86 27.71
N PRO A 392 -18.46 -7.09 28.80
CA PRO A 392 -17.08 -6.66 28.87
C PRO A 392 -16.20 -7.21 27.73
N ASP A 393 -16.44 -8.44 27.28
CA ASP A 393 -15.68 -9.17 26.27
C ASP A 393 -16.31 -9.13 24.85
N VAL A 394 -17.46 -8.48 24.66
CA VAL A 394 -18.19 -8.44 23.38
C VAL A 394 -18.58 -7.02 23.00
N ALA A 395 -18.21 -6.62 21.79
CA ALA A 395 -18.62 -5.36 21.19
C ALA A 395 -19.38 -5.61 19.88
N ARG A 396 -20.54 -4.97 19.74
CA ARG A 396 -21.29 -4.87 18.48
C ARG A 396 -20.88 -3.60 17.75
N LEU A 397 -20.44 -3.75 16.51
CA LEU A 397 -20.12 -2.66 15.60
C LEU A 397 -21.23 -2.56 14.55
N SER A 398 -21.80 -1.37 14.36
CA SER A 398 -22.82 -1.12 13.34
C SER A 398 -22.37 -0.02 12.38
N LEU A 399 -22.37 -0.32 11.07
CA LEU A 399 -21.96 0.58 9.99
C LEU A 399 -22.84 0.36 8.76
N GLU A 400 -23.45 1.43 8.23
CA GLU A 400 -24.33 1.38 7.03
C GLU A 400 -25.43 0.29 7.08
N GLY A 401 -25.99 0.02 8.27
CA GLY A 401 -27.03 -1.00 8.47
C GLY A 401 -26.50 -2.44 8.45
N LYS A 402 -25.19 -2.63 8.44
CA LYS A 402 -24.50 -3.91 8.63
C LYS A 402 -23.97 -4.01 10.06
N GLU A 403 -23.70 -5.23 10.51
CA GLU A 403 -23.20 -5.50 11.86
C GLU A 403 -22.00 -6.45 11.85
N LEU A 404 -21.07 -6.21 12.77
CA LEU A 404 -19.92 -7.06 13.07
C LEU A 404 -19.78 -7.20 14.59
N ILE A 405 -19.63 -8.42 15.06
CA ILE A 405 -19.39 -8.75 16.47
C ILE A 405 -17.90 -8.97 16.67
N ALA A 406 -17.31 -8.17 17.54
CA ALA A 406 -15.95 -8.38 18.05
C ALA A 406 -16.04 -9.07 19.41
N ARG A 407 -15.27 -10.15 19.60
CA ARG A 407 -15.19 -10.91 20.86
C ARG A 407 -13.76 -11.09 21.29
N VAL A 408 -13.50 -10.88 22.58
CA VAL A 408 -12.25 -11.30 23.22
C VAL A 408 -12.31 -12.81 23.47
N VAL A 409 -11.46 -13.57 22.78
CA VAL A 409 -11.31 -15.02 22.97
C VAL A 409 -10.27 -15.30 24.07
N SER A 410 -9.21 -14.49 24.13
CA SER A 410 -8.20 -14.54 25.20
C SER A 410 -7.62 -13.15 25.47
N PRO A 411 -7.26 -12.84 26.73
CA PRO A 411 -7.56 -13.61 27.95
C PRO A 411 -9.03 -13.48 28.36
N ALA A 412 -9.58 -14.47 29.07
CA ALA A 412 -11.02 -14.54 29.38
C ALA A 412 -11.58 -13.37 30.21
N ASN A 413 -10.72 -12.61 30.89
CA ASN A 413 -11.08 -11.45 31.72
C ASN A 413 -10.76 -10.10 31.06
N ALA A 414 -10.20 -10.09 29.86
CA ALA A 414 -9.95 -8.86 29.12
C ALA A 414 -11.28 -8.22 28.71
N LYS A 415 -11.25 -6.89 28.60
CA LYS A 415 -12.44 -6.09 28.36
C LYS A 415 -12.21 -5.11 27.24
N PHE A 416 -13.23 -4.91 26.42
CA PHE A 416 -13.26 -3.85 25.45
C PHE A 416 -13.52 -2.49 26.11
N THR A 417 -12.82 -1.49 25.63
CA THR A 417 -13.09 -0.07 25.82
C THR A 417 -13.18 0.62 24.47
N ILE A 418 -13.77 1.81 24.46
CA ILE A 418 -13.94 2.63 23.26
C ILE A 418 -13.14 3.91 23.45
N GLU A 419 -12.30 4.23 22.48
CA GLU A 419 -11.53 5.47 22.45
C GLU A 419 -11.86 6.29 21.20
N SER A 420 -11.60 7.59 21.25
CA SER A 420 -11.74 8.48 20.10
C SER A 420 -10.45 8.49 19.28
N ALA A 421 -10.56 8.45 17.96
CA ALA A 421 -9.44 8.71 17.06
C ALA A 421 -9.39 10.18 16.59
N GLU A 422 -10.34 11.01 17.03
CA GLU A 422 -10.43 12.42 16.64
C GLU A 422 -9.21 13.22 17.08
N GLN A 423 -8.72 14.07 16.18
CA GLN A 423 -7.61 14.98 16.41
C GLN A 423 -8.03 16.43 16.17
N SER A 424 -7.20 17.37 16.61
CA SER A 424 -7.40 18.80 16.38
C SER A 424 -6.47 19.32 15.27
N PRO A 425 -6.87 20.38 14.52
CA PRO A 425 -5.96 21.07 13.60
C PRO A 425 -4.65 21.48 14.30
N PRO A 426 -3.50 21.45 13.60
CA PRO A 426 -3.35 21.35 12.14
C PRO A 426 -3.40 19.91 11.58
N GLN A 427 -3.46 18.88 12.43
CA GLN A 427 -3.64 17.50 12.00
C GLN A 427 -5.03 17.28 11.41
N LYS A 428 -5.16 16.27 10.55
CA LYS A 428 -6.47 15.83 10.06
C LYS A 428 -7.35 15.38 11.23
N ARG A 429 -8.61 15.83 11.23
CA ARG A 429 -9.48 15.71 12.42
C ARG A 429 -9.97 14.29 12.74
N ASN A 430 -9.97 13.36 11.79
CA ASN A 430 -10.54 12.00 11.94
C ASN A 430 -11.95 12.00 12.56
N ARG A 431 -12.80 12.96 12.17
CA ARG A 431 -14.10 13.21 12.83
C ARG A 431 -14.98 11.96 12.80
N GLY A 432 -15.51 11.58 13.96
CA GLY A 432 -16.39 10.44 14.16
C GLY A 432 -15.69 9.08 14.23
N VAL A 433 -14.38 9.01 13.96
CA VAL A 433 -13.62 7.76 13.96
C VAL A 433 -13.35 7.31 15.40
N ARG A 434 -13.50 6.01 15.66
CA ARG A 434 -13.36 5.39 16.98
C ARG A 434 -12.29 4.31 16.96
N ARG A 435 -11.80 3.96 18.14
CA ARG A 435 -10.99 2.76 18.37
C ARG A 435 -11.72 1.82 19.33
N LEU A 436 -11.80 0.54 18.95
CA LEU A 436 -12.12 -0.56 19.87
C LEU A 436 -10.81 -1.07 20.45
N VAL A 437 -10.71 -1.13 21.78
CA VAL A 437 -9.43 -1.36 22.46
C VAL A 437 -9.56 -2.42 23.54
N VAL A 438 -8.53 -3.24 23.73
CA VAL A 438 -8.33 -4.09 24.92
C VAL A 438 -7.03 -3.68 25.59
N ARG A 439 -7.06 -3.47 26.90
CA ARG A 439 -5.87 -3.12 27.72
C ARG A 439 -5.59 -4.19 28.77
N LEU A 440 -4.34 -4.61 28.85
CA LEU A 440 -3.79 -5.47 29.90
C LEU A 440 -2.74 -4.65 30.65
N PRO A 441 -3.05 -4.07 31.82
CA PRO A 441 -2.22 -3.02 32.43
C PRO A 441 -0.84 -3.49 32.92
N GLU A 442 -0.72 -4.74 33.36
CA GLU A 442 0.50 -5.32 33.93
C GLU A 442 0.72 -6.72 33.34
N ALA A 443 1.06 -6.77 32.06
CA ALA A 443 1.37 -8.02 31.38
C ALA A 443 2.81 -8.46 31.67
N GLU A 444 3.02 -9.75 31.94
CA GLU A 444 4.34 -10.36 32.15
C GLU A 444 4.38 -11.81 31.66
N GLY A 445 5.55 -12.30 31.25
CA GLY A 445 5.72 -13.65 30.73
C GLY A 445 4.94 -13.90 29.44
N LYS A 446 4.41 -15.11 29.28
CA LYS A 446 3.68 -15.50 28.06
C LYS A 446 2.25 -14.99 28.10
N VAL A 447 1.90 -14.15 27.12
CA VAL A 447 0.57 -13.57 27.00
C VAL A 447 0.02 -13.81 25.60
N THR A 448 -1.25 -14.21 25.52
CA THR A 448 -1.98 -14.36 24.25
C THR A 448 -3.21 -13.47 24.26
N VAL A 449 -3.30 -12.58 23.27
CA VAL A 449 -4.49 -11.77 23.01
C VAL A 449 -5.13 -12.29 21.73
N GLY A 450 -6.34 -12.85 21.83
CA GLY A 450 -7.09 -13.38 20.68
C GLY A 450 -8.41 -12.63 20.53
N ILE A 451 -8.64 -12.00 19.37
CA ILE A 451 -9.86 -11.27 19.04
C ILE A 451 -10.52 -11.89 17.81
N LEU A 452 -11.76 -12.32 17.97
CA LEU A 452 -12.60 -12.82 16.89
C LEU A 452 -13.48 -11.68 16.35
N LEU A 453 -13.43 -11.46 15.04
CA LEU A 453 -14.22 -10.48 14.30
C LEU A 453 -15.18 -11.22 13.37
N SER A 454 -16.46 -11.30 13.74
CA SER A 454 -17.48 -12.02 12.99
C SER A 454 -18.54 -11.05 12.44
N PRO A 455 -18.63 -10.86 11.11
CA PRO A 455 -19.79 -10.24 10.49
C PRO A 455 -21.09 -11.00 10.85
N GLU A 456 -22.20 -10.27 10.94
CA GLU A 456 -23.53 -10.90 10.99
C GLU A 456 -24.02 -11.16 9.56
N TRP A 457 -23.91 -12.40 9.13
CA TRP A 457 -24.24 -12.78 7.76
C TRP A 457 -25.76 -12.84 7.52
N GLN A 458 -26.17 -12.68 6.27
CA GLN A 458 -27.59 -12.62 5.89
C GLN A 458 -28.37 -13.93 6.17
N ASP A 459 -27.67 -15.06 6.20
CA ASP A 459 -28.24 -16.36 6.58
C ASP A 459 -28.41 -16.52 8.10
N GLY A 460 -28.12 -15.48 8.88
CA GLY A 460 -28.27 -15.44 10.34
C GLY A 460 -27.14 -16.12 11.10
N VAL A 461 -26.10 -16.60 10.42
CA VAL A 461 -24.96 -17.21 11.08
C VAL A 461 -23.97 -16.14 11.52
N THR A 462 -23.56 -16.19 12.77
CA THR A 462 -22.49 -15.40 13.36
C THR A 462 -21.57 -16.36 14.10
N VAL A 463 -20.27 -16.31 13.83
CA VAL A 463 -19.29 -17.16 14.51
C VAL A 463 -19.12 -16.64 15.94
N SER A 464 -19.51 -17.46 16.92
CA SER A 464 -19.50 -17.08 18.34
C SER A 464 -18.17 -17.34 19.03
N ASP A 465 -17.42 -18.32 18.55
CA ASP A 465 -16.23 -18.87 19.18
C ASP A 465 -15.30 -19.48 18.13
N THR A 466 -14.03 -19.64 18.51
CA THR A 466 -13.00 -20.33 17.74
C THR A 466 -11.99 -20.90 18.72
N ALA A 467 -11.40 -22.05 18.39
CA ALA A 467 -10.27 -22.56 19.15
C ALA A 467 -9.06 -21.63 18.99
N LEU A 468 -8.29 -21.46 20.07
CA LEU A 468 -6.96 -20.84 20.00
C LEU A 468 -5.92 -21.95 20.08
N GLU A 469 -5.14 -22.07 19.01
CA GLU A 469 -3.90 -22.82 19.01
C GLU A 469 -2.73 -21.84 19.00
N SER A 470 -1.55 -22.26 19.47
CA SER A 470 -0.39 -21.37 19.38
C SER A 470 -0.11 -21.00 17.93
N LEU A 471 0.33 -19.77 17.66
CA LEU A 471 0.75 -19.33 16.32
C LEU A 471 1.84 -20.23 15.72
N ARG A 472 2.66 -20.87 16.58
CA ARG A 472 3.63 -21.88 16.14
C ARG A 472 3.00 -23.16 15.57
N ALA A 473 1.77 -23.47 15.98
CA ALA A 473 1.02 -24.66 15.59
C ALA A 473 0.03 -24.40 14.44
N TRP A 474 -0.26 -23.12 14.13
CA TRP A 474 -1.06 -22.74 12.97
C TRP A 474 -0.54 -23.37 11.69
#